data_AF-A0A927J7N3-F1
#
_entry.id   AF-A0A927J7N3-F1
#
_cell.length_a   1.000
_cell.length_b   1.000
_cell.length_c   1.000
_cell.angle_alpha   90.00
_cell.angle_beta   90.00
_cell.angle_gamma   90.00
#
_symmetry.space_group_name_H-M   'P 1'
#
loop_
_entity.id
_entity.type
_entity.pdbx_description
1 polymer ?
#
loop_
_entity_poly.entity_id
_entity_poly.type
_entity_poly.pdbx_seq_one_letter_code
_entity_poly.pdbx_strand_id
1 'polypeptide(L)'
;MRKIYDSSMKISKPWSNIYDRETREGKLYCAGLYTCKYGFVKCTSEYDNNRSYLRFAYNGVLYMRTIQKSYSPRGLAIMAGKFVNEIINPELLTSK
;
A
#
# COMPACT_ATOMS: atom_id res chain seq x y z
N MET A 1 7.17 -1.66 -21.09
CA MET A 1 6.75 -2.57 -19.99
C MET A 1 6.07 -3.78 -20.62
N ARG A 2 6.59 -5.00 -20.43
CA ARG A 2 5.93 -6.23 -20.90
C ARG A 2 4.96 -6.72 -19.83
N LYS A 3 3.71 -7.03 -20.23
CA LYS A 3 2.69 -7.60 -19.34
C LYS A 3 2.77 -9.12 -19.44
N ILE A 4 2.97 -9.80 -18.31
CA ILE A 4 2.81 -11.24 -18.19
C ILE A 4 1.46 -11.46 -17.51
N TYR A 5 0.57 -12.22 -18.14
CA TYR A 5 -0.75 -12.52 -17.61
C TYR A 5 -0.76 -13.94 -17.06
N ASP A 6 -0.97 -14.10 -15.76
CA ASP A 6 -1.13 -15.40 -15.12
C ASP A 6 -2.56 -15.49 -14.57
N SER A 7 -3.44 -16.12 -15.35
CA SER A 7 -4.85 -16.34 -14.98
C SER A 7 -5.03 -17.40 -13.87
N SER A 8 -3.96 -18.13 -13.52
CA SER A 8 -4.00 -19.13 -12.45
C SER A 8 -3.77 -18.53 -11.06
N MET A 9 -3.11 -17.37 -11.00
CA MET A 9 -2.83 -16.66 -9.74
C MET A 9 -4.10 -15.99 -9.20
N LYS A 10 -4.80 -16.71 -8.30
CA LYS A 10 -5.99 -16.20 -7.60
C LYS A 10 -5.66 -15.78 -6.17
N ILE A 11 -5.63 -14.47 -5.91
CA ILE A 11 -5.61 -13.94 -4.54
C ILE A 11 -7.04 -13.94 -4.01
N SER A 12 -7.37 -14.95 -3.19
CA SER A 12 -8.72 -15.17 -2.65
C SER A 12 -9.11 -14.15 -1.59
N LYS A 13 -8.15 -13.65 -0.81
CA LYS A 13 -8.33 -12.61 0.22
C LYS A 13 -7.11 -11.70 0.27
N PRO A 14 -7.27 -10.39 0.56
CA PRO A 14 -6.13 -9.52 0.78
C PRO A 14 -5.30 -9.99 1.98
N TRP A 15 -4.00 -9.79 1.92
CA TRP A 15 -3.06 -10.07 3.00
C TRP A 15 -1.90 -9.09 2.97
N SER A 16 -1.13 -9.01 4.05
CA SER A 16 0.01 -8.10 4.15
C SER A 16 1.19 -8.74 4.84
N ASN A 17 2.39 -8.47 4.35
CA ASN A 17 3.67 -8.73 5.03
C ASN A 17 4.34 -7.43 5.45
N ILE A 18 3.58 -6.54 6.07
CA ILE A 18 4.10 -5.29 6.65
C ILE A 18 4.57 -5.62 8.07
N TYR A 19 5.78 -5.20 8.40
CA TYR A 19 6.38 -5.41 9.71
C TYR A 19 7.28 -4.24 10.05
N ASP A 20 7.51 -4.07 11.35
CA ASP A 20 8.47 -3.09 11.88
C ASP A 20 9.89 -3.46 11.46
N ARG A 21 10.69 -2.43 11.18
CA ARG A 21 12.06 -2.50 10.73
C ARG A 21 12.83 -1.35 11.34
N GLU A 22 14.14 -1.52 11.38
CA GLU A 22 15.08 -0.51 11.84
C GLU A 22 16.07 -0.23 10.71
N THR A 23 16.37 1.05 10.47
CA THR A 23 17.41 1.41 9.51
C THR A 23 18.79 1.15 10.10
N ARG A 24 19.84 1.21 9.28
CA ARG A 24 21.23 1.18 9.77
C ARG A 24 21.56 2.34 10.72
N GLU A 25 20.76 3.41 10.70
CA GLU A 25 20.91 4.60 11.55
C GLU A 25 20.02 4.54 12.81
N GLY A 26 19.38 3.40 13.10
CA GLY A 26 18.51 3.22 14.27
C GLY A 26 17.10 3.81 14.14
N LYS A 27 16.74 4.34 12.96
CA LYS A 27 15.40 4.92 12.73
C LYS A 27 14.36 3.81 12.57
N LEU A 28 13.28 3.90 13.34
CA LEU A 28 12.20 2.91 13.30
C LEU A 28 11.17 3.26 12.23
N TYR A 29 10.82 2.26 11.44
CA TYR A 29 9.80 2.38 10.40
C TYR A 29 9.12 1.03 10.19
N CYS A 30 7.90 0.99 9.67
CA CYS A 30 7.35 -0.26 9.14
C CYS A 30 7.29 -0.22 7.62
N ALA A 31 7.58 -1.34 6.98
CA ALA A 31 7.51 -1.45 5.54
C ALA A 31 7.21 -2.88 5.07
N GLY A 32 6.48 -2.97 3.98
CA GLY A 32 6.14 -4.23 3.35
C GLY A 32 5.18 -4.05 2.18
N LEU A 33 4.51 -5.13 1.82
CA LEU A 33 3.51 -5.15 0.77
C LEU A 33 2.14 -5.45 1.37
N TYR A 34 1.14 -4.77 0.83
CA TYR A 34 -0.25 -5.19 0.92
C TYR A 34 -0.63 -5.81 -0.42
N THR A 35 -1.08 -7.05 -0.41
CA THR A 35 -1.40 -7.85 -1.59
C THR A 35 -2.92 -7.95 -1.72
N CYS A 36 -3.46 -7.68 -2.90
CA CYS A 36 -4.88 -7.78 -3.22
C CYS A 36 -5.10 -8.32 -4.64
N LYS A 37 -6.35 -8.60 -5.01
CA LYS A 37 -6.69 -9.14 -6.35
C LYS A 37 -6.25 -8.27 -7.54
N TYR A 38 -5.94 -7.00 -7.31
CA TYR A 38 -5.51 -6.05 -8.35
C TYR A 38 -3.99 -5.86 -8.40
N GLY A 39 -3.24 -6.48 -7.48
CA GLY A 39 -1.78 -6.36 -7.39
C GLY A 39 -1.31 -6.02 -5.99
N PHE A 40 -0.20 -5.29 -5.91
CA PHE A 40 0.51 -5.02 -4.67
C PHE A 40 0.62 -3.51 -4.40
N VAL A 41 0.41 -3.13 -3.15
CA VAL A 41 0.69 -1.78 -2.65
C VAL A 41 1.99 -1.83 -1.86
N LYS A 42 3.00 -1.06 -2.30
CA LYS A 42 4.21 -0.85 -1.50
C LYS A 42 3.88 0.14 -0.39
N CYS A 43 4.08 -0.29 0.85
CA CYS A 43 3.71 0.45 2.04
C CYS A 43 4.96 0.77 2.86
N THR A 44 5.08 2.02 3.31
CA THR A 44 6.14 2.47 4.23
C THR A 44 5.53 3.44 5.24
N SER A 45 5.89 3.33 6.51
CA SER A 45 5.57 4.28 7.55
C SER A 45 6.82 4.60 8.36
N GLU A 46 7.24 5.86 8.36
CA GLU A 46 8.42 6.35 9.08
C GLU A 46 7.97 6.96 10.40
N TYR A 47 8.30 6.35 11.54
CA TYR A 47 7.77 6.81 12.84
C TYR A 47 8.32 8.17 13.24
N ASP A 48 9.63 8.40 13.04
CA ASP A 48 10.30 9.65 13.42
C ASP A 48 9.81 10.85 12.61
N ASN A 49 9.50 10.64 11.32
CA ASN A 49 9.02 11.70 10.43
C ASN A 49 7.50 11.88 10.48
N ASN A 50 6.79 11.06 11.27
CA ASN A 50 5.33 11.01 11.33
C ASN A 50 4.67 10.96 9.94
N ARG A 51 5.22 10.15 9.02
CA ARG A 51 4.78 10.07 7.61
C ARG A 51 4.59 8.64 7.14
N SER A 52 3.62 8.45 6.26
CA SER A 52 3.38 7.18 5.57
C SER A 52 3.23 7.37 4.07
N TYR A 53 3.68 6.37 3.32
CA TYR A 53 3.70 6.37 1.86
C TYR A 53 3.07 5.07 1.34
N LEU A 54 2.17 5.22 0.37
CA LEU A 54 1.53 4.12 -0.34
C LEU A 54 1.80 4.29 -1.84
N ARG A 55 2.17 3.20 -2.52
CA ARG A 55 2.38 3.19 -3.98
C ARG A 55 1.67 2.00 -4.60
N PHE A 56 0.83 2.25 -5.59
CA PHE A 56 0.02 1.23 -6.26
C PHE A 56 0.03 1.45 -7.76
N ALA A 57 0.44 0.43 -8.53
CA ALA A 57 0.37 0.47 -9.98
C ALA A 57 -0.90 -0.24 -10.44
N TYR A 58 -1.77 0.48 -11.15
CA TYR A 58 -3.05 -0.03 -11.63
C TYR A 58 -3.35 0.53 -13.02
N ASN A 59 -3.82 -0.33 -13.94
CA ASN A 59 -4.14 0.04 -15.32
C ASN A 59 -3.06 0.86 -16.06
N GLY A 60 -1.78 0.59 -15.77
CA GLY A 60 -0.64 1.27 -16.41
C GLY A 60 -0.29 2.64 -15.80
N VAL A 61 -0.97 3.05 -14.73
CA VAL A 61 -0.71 4.31 -13.99
C VAL A 61 -0.14 3.97 -12.61
N LEU A 62 0.86 4.73 -12.18
CA LEU A 62 1.42 4.64 -10.83
C LEU A 62 0.78 5.71 -9.94
N TYR A 63 0.03 5.27 -8.95
CA TYR A 63 -0.59 6.13 -7.94
C TYR A 63 0.28 6.17 -6.69
N MET A 64 0.42 7.35 -6.10
CA MET A 64 1.17 7.57 -4.87
C MET A 64 0.35 8.39 -3.88
N ARG A 65 0.39 8.02 -2.60
CA ARG A 65 -0.20 8.79 -1.50
C ARG A 65 0.83 9.00 -0.41
N THR A 66 0.94 10.26 0.03
CA THR A 66 1.66 10.65 1.24
C THR A 66 0.65 11.02 2.31
N ILE A 67 0.82 10.50 3.52
CA ILE A 67 -0.05 10.76 4.67
C ILE A 67 0.84 11.37 5.77
N GLN A 68 0.44 12.52 6.30
CA GLN A 68 1.11 13.20 7.43
C GLN A 68 0.72 12.54 8.76
N LYS A 69 0.90 11.22 8.83
CA LYS A 69 0.71 10.39 10.02
C LYS A 69 1.44 9.07 9.83
N SER A 70 2.03 8.55 10.91
CA SER A 70 2.56 7.19 10.94
C SER A 70 1.55 6.17 11.44
N TYR A 71 1.66 4.95 10.94
CA TYR A 71 0.78 3.84 11.24
C TYR A 71 1.59 2.61 11.59
N SER A 72 1.09 1.85 12.57
CA SER A 72 1.54 0.49 12.81
C SER A 72 1.32 -0.40 11.58
N PRO A 73 1.93 -1.59 11.51
CA PRO A 73 1.74 -2.51 10.39
C PRO A 73 0.27 -2.78 10.05
N ARG A 74 -0.57 -3.02 11.08
CA ARG A 74 -2.03 -3.21 10.91
C ARG A 74 -2.71 -1.95 10.38
N GLY A 75 -2.38 -0.79 10.94
CA GLY A 75 -2.95 0.49 10.48
C GLY A 75 -2.60 0.77 9.02
N LEU A 76 -1.35 0.49 8.63
CA LEU A 76 -0.87 0.70 7.27
C LEU A 76 -1.55 -0.24 6.27
N ALA A 77 -1.80 -1.50 6.65
CA ALA A 77 -2.57 -2.44 5.83
C ALA A 77 -4.02 -1.97 5.60
N ILE A 78 -4.68 -1.42 6.64
CA ILE A 78 -6.03 -0.84 6.51
C ILE A 78 -6.01 0.36 5.54
N MET A 79 -5.02 1.24 5.68
CA MET A 79 -4.88 2.40 4.80
C MET A 79 -4.56 2.02 3.35
N ALA A 80 -3.75 0.97 3.14
CA ALA A 80 -3.49 0.42 1.82
C ALA A 80 -4.77 -0.12 1.17
N GLY A 81 -5.61 -0.85 1.90
CA GLY A 81 -6.91 -1.33 1.40
C GLY A 81 -7.85 -0.17 1.01
N LYS A 82 -7.93 0.88 1.82
CA LYS A 82 -8.70 2.09 1.48
C LYS A 82 -8.16 2.76 0.22
N PHE A 83 -6.84 2.92 0.14
CA PHE A 83 -6.18 3.52 -1.02
C PHE A 83 -6.46 2.74 -2.32
N VAL A 84 -6.41 1.40 -2.28
CA VAL A 84 -6.80 0.56 -3.42
C VAL A 84 -8.25 0.82 -3.82
N ASN A 85 -9.19 0.79 -2.85
CA ASN A 85 -10.61 1.00 -3.11
C ASN A 85 -10.91 2.36 -3.76
N GLU A 86 -10.22 3.41 -3.34
CA GLU A 86 -10.38 4.75 -3.91
C GLU A 86 -9.85 4.83 -5.35
N ILE A 87 -8.78 4.10 -5.68
CA ILE A 87 -8.21 4.08 -7.05
C ILE A 87 -9.08 3.24 -8.00
N ILE A 88 -9.59 2.09 -7.54
CA ILE A 88 -10.40 1.20 -8.39
C ILE A 88 -11.84 1.71 -8.56
N ASN A 89 -12.36 2.46 -7.58
CA ASN A 89 -13.72 3.02 -7.58
C ASN A 89 -13.64 4.55 -7.45
N PRO A 90 -13.23 5.26 -8.51
CA PRO A 90 -13.04 6.72 -8.44
C PRO A 90 -14.31 7.51 -8.12
N GLU A 91 -15.49 6.93 -8.33
CA GLU A 91 -16.79 7.54 -7.97
C GLU A 91 -16.96 7.77 -6.45
N LEU A 92 -16.17 7.06 -5.61
CA LEU A 92 -16.11 7.26 -4.16
C LEU A 92 -15.30 8.51 -3.78
N LEU A 93 -14.61 9.17 -4.71
CA LEU A 93 -13.83 10.39 -4.47
C LEU A 93 -14.68 11.66 -4.68
N THR A 94 -15.72 11.61 -5.50
CA THR A 94 -16.58 12.77 -5.84
C THR A 94 -17.75 12.97 -4.88
N SER A 95 -17.90 12.10 -3.88
CA SER A 95 -19.02 12.09 -2.92
C SER A 95 -18.64 12.66 -1.53
N LYS A 96 -17.53 13.38 -1.44
CA LYS A 96 -17.08 14.13 -0.24
C LYS A 96 -16.83 15.59 -0.59
#